data_AF-A0A7Y8IXE4-F1
#
_entry.id   AF-A0A7Y8IXE4-F1
#
_cell.length_a   1.000
_cell.length_b   1.000
_cell.length_c   1.000
_cell.angle_alpha   90.00
_cell.angle_beta   90.00
_cell.angle_gamma   90.00
#
_symmetry.space_group_name_H-M   'P 1'
#
loop_
_entity.id
_entity.type
_entity.pdbx_description
1 polymer ?
#
loop_
_entity_poly.entity_id
_entity_poly.type
_entity_poly.pdbx_seq_one_letter_code
_entity_poly.pdbx_strand_id
1 'polypeptide(L)'
;MREALDLARQGIGVSSPNPTVGCVVTRAGHVVGRGFHIYALEDHAEVRAIREAGVRARGAVVYVSLEPCTHFGRTPPCVELLVKAGVRR
;
A
#
# COMPACT_ATOMS: atom_id res chain seq x y z
N MET A 1 11.67 0.29 3.39
CA MET A 1 11.75 -0.36 2.05
C MET A 1 11.91 -1.88 2.10
N ARG A 2 12.92 -2.45 2.80
CA ARG A 2 13.11 -3.91 2.87
C ARG A 2 11.82 -4.68 3.23
N GLU A 3 11.14 -4.26 4.29
CA GLU A 3 9.88 -4.87 4.74
C GLU A 3 8.76 -4.80 3.69
N ALA A 4 8.68 -3.73 2.88
CA ALA A 4 7.71 -3.65 1.78
C ALA A 4 8.01 -4.68 0.67
N LEU A 5 9.29 -4.95 0.39
CA LEU A 5 9.68 -6.02 -0.54
C LEU A 5 9.38 -7.41 0.03
N ASP A 6 9.56 -7.60 1.34
CA ASP A 6 9.24 -8.86 2.01
C ASP A 6 7.73 -9.13 2.01
N LEU A 7 6.91 -8.08 2.21
CA LEU A 7 5.45 -8.13 2.03
C LEU A 7 5.07 -8.44 0.57
N ALA A 8 5.72 -7.80 -0.41
CA ALA A 8 5.44 -8.06 -1.83
C ALA A 8 5.63 -9.54 -2.20
N ARG A 9 6.64 -10.21 -1.63
CA ARG A 9 6.87 -11.65 -1.86
C ARG A 9 5.72 -12.54 -1.41
N GLN A 10 4.90 -12.09 -0.45
CA GLN A 10 3.70 -12.83 -0.01
C GLN A 10 2.60 -12.82 -1.07
N GLY A 11 2.66 -11.90 -2.05
CA GLY A 11 1.74 -11.86 -3.20
C GLY A 11 2.07 -12.86 -4.32
N ILE A 12 3.22 -13.54 -4.26
CA ILE A 12 3.62 -14.50 -5.30
C ILE A 12 2.57 -15.62 -5.39
N GLY A 13 2.03 -15.83 -6.59
CA GLY A 13 1.01 -16.85 -6.87
C GLY A 13 -0.43 -16.42 -6.56
N VAL A 14 -0.64 -15.29 -5.85
CA VAL A 14 -1.99 -14.80 -5.48
C VAL A 14 -2.32 -13.40 -6.00
N SER A 15 -1.35 -12.67 -6.55
CA SER A 15 -1.55 -11.35 -7.17
C SER A 15 -1.83 -11.41 -8.68
N SER A 16 -1.56 -12.54 -9.35
CA SER A 16 -1.70 -12.67 -10.81
C SER A 16 -3.15 -12.38 -11.28
N PRO A 17 -3.35 -11.66 -12.40
CA PRO A 17 -2.36 -11.13 -13.37
C PRO A 17 -1.64 -9.84 -12.96
N ASN A 18 -1.97 -9.27 -11.80
CA ASN A 18 -1.37 -8.01 -11.34
C ASN A 18 0.03 -8.23 -10.73
N PRO A 19 0.87 -7.17 -10.69
CA PRO A 19 2.18 -7.27 -10.06
C PRO A 19 2.08 -7.55 -8.55
N THR A 20 3.12 -8.18 -8.01
CA THR A 20 3.31 -8.31 -6.57
C THR A 20 3.79 -6.97 -6.00
N VAL A 21 2.95 -6.35 -5.15
CA VAL A 21 3.26 -5.07 -4.53
C VAL A 21 3.12 -5.21 -3.02
N GLY A 22 4.05 -4.60 -2.28
CA GLY A 22 4.00 -4.45 -0.83
C GLY A 22 4.11 -2.99 -0.43
N CYS A 23 3.47 -2.64 0.69
CA CYS A 23 3.37 -1.28 1.20
C CYS A 23 3.48 -1.27 2.73
N VAL A 24 4.23 -0.29 3.25
CA VAL A 24 4.42 -0.07 4.69
C VAL A 24 4.21 1.41 5.00
N VAL A 25 3.42 1.70 6.02
CA VAL A 25 3.19 3.06 6.54
C VAL A 25 3.92 3.21 7.87
N THR A 26 4.72 4.26 8.01
CA THR A 26 5.49 4.55 9.23
C THR A 26 5.18 5.93 9.79
N ARG A 27 5.07 6.04 11.11
CA ARG A 27 4.85 7.30 11.83
C ARG A 27 5.78 7.35 13.02
N ALA A 28 6.57 8.42 13.13
CA ALA A 28 7.51 8.64 14.23
C ALA A 28 8.40 7.40 14.50
N GLY A 29 8.95 6.80 13.44
CA GLY A 29 9.84 5.62 13.53
C GLY A 29 9.13 4.27 13.71
N HIS A 30 7.81 4.24 13.90
CA HIS A 30 7.05 3.01 14.10
C HIS A 30 6.24 2.62 12.87
N VAL A 31 6.16 1.34 12.56
CA VAL A 31 5.23 0.82 11.55
C VAL A 31 3.81 0.89 12.11
N VAL A 32 2.93 1.58 11.39
CA VAL A 32 1.52 1.74 11.76
C VAL A 32 0.57 1.04 10.81
N GLY A 33 1.03 0.60 9.64
CA GLY A 33 0.24 -0.21 8.72
C GLY A 33 1.09 -0.95 7.69
N ARG A 34 0.58 -2.08 7.21
CA ARG A 34 1.21 -2.99 6.26
C ARG A 34 0.19 -3.46 5.23
N GLY A 35 0.67 -3.79 4.05
CA GLY A 35 -0.18 -4.33 3.01
C GLY A 35 0.61 -5.00 1.92
N PHE A 36 0.01 -6.00 1.29
CA PHE A 36 0.43 -6.53 0.00
C PHE A 36 -0.79 -6.86 -0.84
N HIS A 37 -0.63 -6.87 -2.16
CA HIS A 37 -1.74 -7.08 -3.07
C HIS A 37 -2.14 -8.56 -3.17
N ILE A 38 -3.42 -8.85 -3.04
CA ILE A 38 -4.02 -10.16 -3.31
C ILE A 38 -5.13 -9.93 -4.34
N TYR A 39 -5.05 -10.60 -5.50
CA TYR A 39 -5.95 -10.34 -6.62
C TYR A 39 -7.41 -10.56 -6.24
N ALA A 40 -7.70 -11.65 -5.52
CA ALA A 40 -9.05 -12.02 -5.09
C ALA A 40 -9.70 -11.01 -4.14
N LEU A 41 -8.90 -10.16 -3.47
CA LEU A 41 -9.41 -9.18 -2.52
C LEU A 41 -9.43 -7.75 -3.07
N GLU A 42 -9.04 -7.59 -4.33
CA GLU A 42 -9.02 -6.35 -5.14
C GLU A 42 -8.13 -5.22 -4.62
N ASP A 43 -8.12 -4.96 -3.32
CA ASP A 43 -7.33 -3.90 -2.70
C ASP A 43 -5.85 -4.02 -3.06
N HIS A 44 -5.29 -2.91 -3.56
CA HIS A 44 -3.86 -2.75 -3.70
C HIS A 44 -3.17 -2.68 -2.33
N ALA A 45 -1.85 -2.84 -2.31
CA ALA A 45 -1.06 -2.87 -1.09
C ALA A 45 -1.24 -1.57 -0.27
N GLU A 46 -1.28 -0.42 -0.94
CA GLU A 46 -1.47 0.91 -0.36
C GLU A 46 -2.81 1.01 0.37
N VAL A 47 -3.88 0.47 -0.23
CA VAL A 47 -5.21 0.48 0.38
C VAL A 47 -5.22 -0.26 1.71
N ARG A 48 -4.63 -1.46 1.73
CA ARG A 48 -4.51 -2.27 2.95
C ARG A 48 -3.68 -1.58 4.03
N ALA A 49 -2.51 -1.07 3.65
CA ALA A 49 -1.60 -0.42 4.57
C ALA A 49 -2.18 0.87 5.17
N ILE A 50 -2.90 1.67 4.37
CA ILE A 50 -3.59 2.87 4.84
C ILE A 50 -4.79 2.52 5.74
N ARG A 51 -5.57 1.48 5.41
CA ARG A 51 -6.66 1.01 6.26
C ARG A 51 -6.16 0.54 7.63
N GLU A 52 -5.05 -0.21 7.68
CA GLU A 52 -4.43 -0.65 8.94
C GLU A 52 -3.85 0.54 9.74
N ALA A 53 -3.24 1.51 9.05
CA ALA A 53 -2.73 2.73 9.68
C ALA A 53 -3.85 3.60 10.28
N GLY A 54 -5.01 3.65 9.61
CA GLY A 54 -6.15 4.47 10.01
C GLY A 54 -5.75 5.93 10.17
N VAL A 55 -6.14 6.55 11.29
CA VAL A 55 -5.82 7.96 11.60
C VAL A 55 -4.31 8.25 11.67
N ARG A 56 -3.48 7.23 11.91
CA ARG A 56 -2.03 7.37 12.01
C ARG A 56 -1.35 7.58 10.66
N ALA A 57 -2.07 7.37 9.55
CA ALA A 57 -1.56 7.63 8.19
C ALA A 57 -1.33 9.13 7.92
N ARG A 58 -2.08 10.02 8.59
CA ARG A 58 -1.97 11.46 8.35
C ARG A 58 -0.61 11.99 8.77
N GLY A 59 0.18 12.48 7.82
CA GLY A 59 1.56 12.94 7.97
C GLY A 59 2.58 11.81 8.15
N ALA A 60 2.20 10.56 7.86
CA ALA A 60 3.10 9.41 7.88
C ALA A 60 4.01 9.38 6.64
N VAL A 61 4.97 8.46 6.64
CA VAL A 61 5.79 8.11 5.47
C VAL A 61 5.37 6.74 4.95
N VAL A 62 5.13 6.65 3.65
CA VAL A 62 4.74 5.43 2.94
C VAL A 62 5.93 4.90 2.15
N TYR A 63 6.16 3.59 2.24
CA TYR A 63 7.11 2.87 1.41
C TYR A 63 6.33 1.86 0.59
N VAL A 64 6.35 2.01 -0.73
CA VAL A 64 5.68 1.11 -1.67
C VAL A 64 6.72 0.55 -2.64
N SER A 65 6.59 -0.73 -3.02
CA SER A 65 7.56 -1.41 -3.87
C SER A 65 7.45 -1.08 -5.36
N LEU A 66 6.37 -0.44 -5.78
CA LEU A 66 6.07 -0.03 -7.15
C LEU A 66 5.41 1.35 -7.12
N GLU A 67 5.48 2.09 -8.22
CA GLU A 67 4.79 3.37 -8.35
C GLU A 67 3.27 3.22 -8.11
N PRO A 68 2.64 4.06 -7.25
CA PRO A 68 1.20 4.00 -7.03
C PRO A 68 0.41 4.28 -8.31
N CYS A 69 -0.67 3.54 -8.53
CA CYS A 69 -1.48 3.72 -9.74
C CYS A 69 -2.19 5.09 -9.78
N THR A 70 -2.28 5.65 -10.98
CA THR A 70 -2.87 6.98 -11.27
C THR A 70 -4.15 6.91 -12.12
N HIS A 71 -4.51 5.74 -12.63
CA HIS A 71 -5.66 5.55 -13.50
C HIS A 71 -6.82 4.87 -12.76
N PHE A 72 -8.03 5.05 -13.30
CA PHE A 72 -9.22 4.34 -12.84
C PHE A 72 -9.30 2.97 -13.51
N GLY A 73 -9.28 1.91 -12.70
CA GLY A 73 -9.47 0.53 -13.13
C GLY A 73 -10.65 -0.10 -12.40
N ARG A 74 -10.47 -1.32 -11.89
CA ARG A 74 -11.46 -1.98 -10.99
C ARG A 74 -11.61 -1.25 -9.66
N THR A 75 -10.54 -0.61 -9.19
CA THR A 75 -10.51 0.21 -7.98
C THR A 75 -10.09 1.65 -8.32
N PRO A 76 -10.45 2.64 -7.50
CA PRO A 76 -9.92 4.00 -7.61
C PRO A 76 -8.38 4.04 -7.51
N PRO A 77 -7.72 5.08 -8.05
CA PRO A 77 -6.27 5.20 -8.04
C PRO A 77 -5.71 5.35 -6.62
N CYS A 78 -4.57 4.70 -6.36
CA CYS A 78 -3.91 4.73 -5.05
C CYS A 78 -3.37 6.12 -4.71
N VAL A 79 -3.00 6.92 -5.71
CA VAL A 79 -2.55 8.30 -5.50
C VAL A 79 -3.62 9.15 -4.80
N GLU A 80 -4.88 9.06 -5.22
CA GLU A 80 -5.98 9.81 -4.58
C GLU A 80 -6.18 9.37 -3.13
N LEU A 81 -6.07 8.06 -2.85
CA LEU A 81 -6.14 7.54 -1.48
C LEU A 81 -5.02 8.10 -0.61
N LEU A 82 -3.77 8.09 -1.09
CA LEU A 82 -2.61 8.57 -0.35
C LEU A 82 -2.72 10.07 -0.05
N VAL A 83 -3.14 10.86 -1.05
CA VAL A 83 -3.40 12.30 -0.88
C VAL A 83 -4.51 12.54 0.14
N LYS A 84 -5.64 11.80 0.04
CA LYS A 84 -6.76 11.92 0.97
C LYS A 84 -6.39 11.50 2.40
N ALA A 85 -5.55 10.47 2.54
CA ALA A 85 -5.01 10.05 3.83
C ALA A 85 -4.06 11.10 4.44
N GLY A 86 -3.60 12.06 3.63
CA GLY A 86 -2.73 13.15 4.04
C GLY A 86 -1.33 12.67 4.41
N VAL A 87 -0.81 11.64 3.73
CA VAL A 87 0.56 11.16 3.95
C VAL A 87 1.56 12.27 3.58
N ARG A 88 2.71 12.31 4.27
CA ARG A 88 3.72 13.36 4.05
C ARG A 88 4.69 13.00 2.93
N ARG A 89 5.03 11.71 2.82
CA ARG A 89 6.08 11.19 1.94
C ARG A 89 5.75 9.77 1.55
#